data_AF-A0A7S1AYF3-F1
#
_entry.id   AF-A0A7S1AYF3-F1
#
_cell.length_a   1.000
_cell.length_b   1.000
_cell.length_c   1.000
_cell.angle_alpha   90.00
_cell.angle_beta   90.00
_cell.angle_gamma   90.00
#
_symmetry.space_group_name_H-M   'P 1'
#
loop_
_entity.id
_entity.type
_entity.pdbx_description
1 polymer ?
#
loop_
_entity_poly.entity_id
_entity_poly.type
_entity_poly.pdbx_seq_one_letter_code
_entity_poly.pdbx_strand_id
1 'polypeptide(L)'
;MYRYEAGACAIVADTLNGVNEFLEQVSSAYAESTRLTEGALSRAVKERAADLDVLSENIHALALESGRELLPRVRAGDPLPLDALNALNTGIRECESKLGDPQSQSDVIPTQLLACNAGGKLYVNLGKKVVALCDRTLNTWSDILRTRLSNNILKGGVHAGFDAADTQISGERAELFQQLCCQYSDVLARSDHFPISETVPCDSSEIVIASWNVLEFPRLSGVESAFFSSCGRHVAPGLKPVIDGVQPHCCRLLTGLNRSSKELPWLLDAMCSRTVIQKHSDQVLEWLRSTLEGVCSIVTLQEVSQDMKERIRSEADLRGWWTHFSACAGAAGKCDAITAIISRLSLEDPTEFVCEANKKVRQFAAARFDDTWILSVHIPHAKHGACNEDIASALLERVATQFLRDGNSLICAGDWNADVRVVSRASRGQLFAPSGETQFMTGHPIDGVIKFS
;
A
#
# COMPACT_ATOMS: atom_id res chain seq x y z
N MET A 1 38.70 -4.78 -2.33
CA MET A 1 38.23 -3.49 -1.78
C MET A 1 37.45 -2.78 -2.90
N TYR A 2 36.15 -3.07 -3.01
CA TYR A 2 35.29 -2.56 -4.09
C TYR A 2 34.74 -1.17 -3.73
N ARG A 3 34.48 -0.37 -4.78
CA ARG A 3 33.94 1.00 -4.77
C ARG A 3 32.51 1.06 -4.19
N TYR A 4 32.34 0.83 -2.90
CA TYR A 4 31.03 0.77 -2.25
C TYR A 4 30.23 2.07 -2.37
N GLU A 5 30.87 3.22 -2.11
CA GLU A 5 30.19 4.53 -2.11
C GLU A 5 29.72 4.98 -3.50
N ALA A 6 30.53 4.75 -4.55
CA ALA A 6 30.12 5.07 -5.92
C ALA A 6 29.03 4.12 -6.45
N GLY A 7 29.04 2.85 -6.00
CA GLY A 7 28.04 1.85 -6.37
C GLY A 7 26.68 2.11 -5.74
N ALA A 8 26.63 2.44 -4.43
CA ALA A 8 25.39 2.74 -3.73
C ALA A 8 24.65 3.95 -4.35
N CYS A 9 25.36 5.05 -4.63
CA CYS A 9 24.76 6.23 -5.27
C CYS A 9 24.17 5.93 -6.65
N ALA A 10 24.83 5.10 -7.47
CA ALA A 10 24.32 4.71 -8.77
C ALA A 10 23.07 3.83 -8.66
N ILE A 11 23.08 2.85 -7.75
CA ILE A 11 21.93 1.97 -7.51
C ILE A 11 20.73 2.77 -7.00
N VAL A 12 20.94 3.74 -6.11
CA VAL A 12 19.89 4.64 -5.62
C VAL A 12 19.28 5.41 -6.79
N ALA A 13 20.11 6.06 -7.60
CA ALA A 13 19.65 6.85 -8.74
C ALA A 13 18.88 5.99 -9.75
N ASP A 14 19.39 4.80 -10.09
CA ASP A 14 18.74 3.87 -11.02
C ASP A 14 17.38 3.39 -10.48
N THR A 15 17.30 3.12 -9.19
CA THR A 15 16.06 2.68 -8.54
C THR A 15 15.02 3.80 -8.54
N LEU A 16 15.42 5.02 -8.14
CA LEU A 16 14.55 6.18 -8.16
C LEU A 16 14.07 6.51 -9.59
N ASN A 17 14.97 6.51 -10.57
CA ASN A 17 14.62 6.76 -11.97
C ASN A 17 13.62 5.72 -12.50
N GLY A 18 13.89 4.42 -12.27
CA GLY A 18 12.98 3.36 -12.72
C GLY A 18 11.62 3.41 -12.04
N VAL A 19 11.56 3.70 -10.73
CA VAL A 19 10.29 3.88 -10.00
C VAL A 19 9.55 5.12 -10.50
N ASN A 20 10.26 6.20 -10.81
CA ASN A 20 9.68 7.42 -11.35
C ASN A 20 9.04 7.18 -12.72
N GLU A 21 9.75 6.50 -13.63
CA GLU A 21 9.22 6.12 -14.94
C GLU A 21 8.00 5.19 -14.83
N PHE A 22 8.04 4.21 -13.92
CA PHE A 22 6.90 3.36 -13.64
C PHE A 22 5.68 4.19 -13.24
N LEU A 23 5.82 5.10 -12.28
CA LEU A 23 4.74 5.96 -11.81
C LEU A 23 4.20 6.89 -12.90
N GLU A 24 5.07 7.44 -13.75
CA GLU A 24 4.65 8.27 -14.89
C GLU A 24 3.80 7.49 -15.89
N GLN A 25 4.19 6.26 -16.21
CA GLN A 25 3.44 5.41 -17.13
C GLN A 25 2.10 4.96 -16.53
N VAL A 26 2.07 4.60 -15.25
CA VAL A 26 0.82 4.28 -14.55
C VAL A 26 -0.09 5.50 -14.53
N SER A 27 0.42 6.67 -14.14
CA SER A 27 -0.37 7.92 -14.10
C SER A 27 -0.96 8.26 -15.46
N SER A 28 -0.17 8.12 -16.54
CA SER A 28 -0.61 8.30 -17.91
C SER A 28 -1.73 7.33 -18.29
N ALA A 29 -1.60 6.05 -17.94
CA ALA A 29 -2.63 5.04 -18.17
C ALA A 29 -3.95 5.34 -17.45
N TYR A 30 -3.89 5.82 -16.20
CA TYR A 30 -5.08 6.23 -15.44
C TYR A 30 -5.74 7.48 -16.03
N ALA A 31 -4.94 8.46 -16.47
CA ALA A 31 -5.45 9.65 -17.14
C ALA A 31 -6.16 9.30 -18.46
N GLU A 32 -5.56 8.43 -19.27
CA GLU A 32 -6.14 7.98 -20.53
C GLU A 32 -7.42 7.16 -20.30
N SER A 33 -7.40 6.23 -19.34
CA SER A 33 -8.59 5.47 -18.94
C SER A 33 -9.72 6.40 -18.50
N THR A 34 -9.43 7.42 -17.68
CA THR A 34 -10.43 8.42 -17.26
C THR A 34 -11.01 9.14 -18.47
N ARG A 35 -10.17 9.61 -19.39
CA ARG A 35 -10.58 10.30 -20.62
C ARG A 35 -11.47 9.42 -21.51
N LEU A 36 -11.13 8.13 -21.65
CA LEU A 36 -11.90 7.17 -22.44
C LEU A 36 -13.26 6.88 -21.78
N THR A 37 -13.30 6.70 -20.45
CA THR A 37 -14.54 6.50 -19.69
C THR A 37 -15.44 7.74 -19.78
N GLU A 38 -14.91 8.95 -19.62
CA GLU A 38 -15.66 10.20 -19.80
C GLU A 38 -16.21 10.33 -21.24
N GLY A 39 -15.41 9.96 -22.24
CA GLY A 39 -15.83 9.92 -23.64
C GLY A 39 -16.95 8.91 -23.90
N ALA A 40 -16.87 7.72 -23.29
CA ALA A 40 -17.90 6.69 -23.37
C ALA A 40 -19.20 7.14 -22.67
N LEU A 41 -19.09 7.74 -21.49
CA LEU A 41 -20.22 8.30 -20.75
C LEU A 41 -20.93 9.39 -21.56
N SER A 42 -20.16 10.33 -22.13
CA SER A 42 -20.70 11.40 -22.96
C SER A 42 -21.47 10.87 -24.18
N ARG A 43 -20.95 9.82 -24.83
CA ARG A 43 -21.66 9.13 -25.93
C ARG A 43 -22.97 8.49 -25.44
N ALA A 44 -22.93 7.74 -24.35
CA ALA A 44 -24.12 7.08 -23.79
C ALA A 44 -25.22 8.08 -23.37
N VAL A 45 -24.84 9.22 -22.77
CA VAL A 45 -25.78 10.29 -22.45
C VAL A 45 -26.34 10.93 -23.72
N LYS A 46 -25.51 11.15 -24.75
CA LYS A 46 -25.94 11.73 -26.03
C LYS A 46 -26.91 10.82 -26.80
N GLU A 47 -26.72 9.50 -26.75
CA GLU A 47 -27.65 8.53 -27.34
C GLU A 47 -29.06 8.64 -26.74
N ARG A 48 -29.17 9.12 -25.50
CA ARG A 48 -30.44 9.37 -24.80
C ARG A 48 -30.88 10.84 -24.82
N ALA A 49 -30.23 11.72 -25.57
CA ALA A 49 -30.51 13.15 -25.53
C ALA A 49 -31.97 13.48 -25.87
N ALA A 50 -32.53 12.87 -26.93
CA ALA A 50 -33.92 13.10 -27.33
C ALA A 50 -34.93 12.65 -26.25
N ASP A 51 -34.69 11.49 -25.62
CA ASP A 51 -35.51 11.03 -24.51
C ASP A 51 -35.45 12.01 -23.32
N LEU A 52 -34.25 12.48 -22.99
CA LEU A 52 -34.05 13.42 -21.90
C LEU A 52 -34.75 14.76 -22.16
N ASP A 53 -34.74 15.25 -23.40
CA ASP A 53 -35.44 16.48 -23.77
C ASP A 53 -36.96 16.30 -23.58
N VAL A 54 -37.53 15.19 -24.06
CA VAL A 54 -38.95 14.84 -23.85
C VAL A 54 -39.29 14.70 -22.36
N LEU A 55 -38.45 14.04 -21.57
CA LEU A 55 -38.66 13.92 -20.12
C LEU A 55 -38.58 15.27 -19.41
N SER A 56 -37.66 16.14 -19.82
CA SER A 56 -37.51 17.48 -19.25
C SER A 56 -38.74 18.34 -19.55
N GLU A 57 -39.23 18.30 -20.78
CA GLU A 57 -40.46 19.00 -21.20
C GLU A 57 -41.68 18.50 -20.41
N ASN A 58 -41.82 17.18 -20.23
CA ASN A 58 -42.91 16.59 -19.46
C ASN A 58 -42.88 17.00 -17.99
N ILE A 59 -41.71 16.92 -17.33
CA ILE A 59 -41.59 17.37 -15.93
C ILE A 59 -41.83 18.88 -15.82
N HIS A 60 -41.31 19.67 -16.75
CA HIS A 60 -41.51 21.12 -16.72
C HIS A 60 -42.98 21.51 -16.92
N ALA A 61 -43.67 20.89 -17.88
CA ALA A 61 -45.10 21.10 -18.11
C ALA A 61 -45.93 20.71 -16.86
N LEU A 62 -45.62 19.57 -16.24
CA LEU A 62 -46.24 19.13 -14.99
C LEU A 62 -45.99 20.14 -13.85
N ALA A 63 -44.76 20.60 -13.70
CA ALA A 63 -44.36 21.55 -12.67
C ALA A 63 -45.04 22.91 -12.85
N LEU A 64 -45.22 23.38 -14.10
CA LEU A 64 -45.97 24.59 -14.42
C LEU A 64 -47.45 24.42 -14.10
N GLU A 65 -48.07 23.30 -14.51
CA GLU A 65 -49.49 23.06 -14.28
C GLU A 65 -49.80 22.94 -12.78
N SER A 66 -49.03 22.12 -12.05
CA SER A 66 -49.13 22.05 -10.59
C SER A 66 -48.80 23.39 -9.92
N GLY A 67 -47.85 24.14 -10.49
CA GLY A 67 -47.44 25.45 -9.98
C GLY A 67 -48.55 26.51 -10.04
N ARG A 68 -49.44 26.46 -11.04
CA ARG A 68 -50.59 27.37 -11.15
C ARG A 68 -51.53 27.26 -9.96
N GLU A 69 -51.70 26.05 -9.42
CA GLU A 69 -52.54 25.81 -8.24
C GLU A 69 -51.76 25.97 -6.93
N LEU A 70 -50.55 25.40 -6.85
CA LEU A 70 -49.81 25.29 -5.59
C LEU A 70 -49.09 26.59 -5.19
N LEU A 71 -48.47 27.31 -6.14
CA LEU A 71 -47.65 28.49 -5.81
C LEU A 71 -48.46 29.65 -5.20
N PRO A 72 -49.66 30.00 -5.69
CA PRO A 72 -50.49 31.03 -5.03
C PRO A 72 -50.82 30.67 -3.58
N ARG A 73 -51.11 29.40 -3.30
CA ARG A 73 -51.42 28.91 -1.94
C ARG A 73 -50.21 28.93 -1.03
N VAL A 74 -49.02 28.54 -1.52
CA VAL A 74 -47.77 28.67 -0.76
C VAL A 74 -47.55 30.13 -0.35
N ARG A 75 -47.77 31.09 -1.27
CA ARG A 75 -47.57 32.53 -1.02
C ARG A 75 -48.59 33.10 -0.03
N ALA A 76 -49.83 32.62 -0.08
CA ALA A 76 -50.90 32.99 0.85
C ALA A 76 -50.76 32.33 2.24
N GLY A 77 -49.92 31.29 2.37
CA GLY A 77 -49.83 30.48 3.58
C GLY A 77 -51.00 29.50 3.75
N ASP A 78 -51.77 29.27 2.69
CA ASP A 78 -52.96 28.40 2.70
C ASP A 78 -52.57 26.91 2.65
N PRO A 79 -53.45 26.00 3.14
CA PRO A 79 -53.31 24.56 2.97
C PRO A 79 -53.09 24.13 1.50
N LEU A 80 -52.05 23.31 1.27
CA LEU A 80 -51.74 22.73 -0.03
C LEU A 80 -52.54 21.43 -0.28
N PRO A 81 -53.24 21.30 -1.41
CA PRO A 81 -54.01 20.11 -1.74
C PRO A 81 -53.12 18.87 -1.88
N LEU A 82 -53.41 17.83 -1.11
CA LEU A 82 -52.62 16.59 -1.12
C LEU A 82 -52.66 15.89 -2.49
N ASP A 83 -53.79 15.93 -3.18
CA ASP A 83 -53.94 15.33 -4.51
C ASP A 83 -53.02 15.99 -5.55
N ALA A 84 -52.90 17.32 -5.52
CA ALA A 84 -51.98 18.06 -6.39
C ALA A 84 -50.50 17.78 -6.06
N LEU A 85 -50.15 17.68 -4.77
CA LEU A 85 -48.80 17.30 -4.33
C LEU A 85 -48.45 15.86 -4.74
N ASN A 86 -49.41 14.93 -4.63
CA ASN A 86 -49.25 13.54 -5.04
C ASN A 86 -49.14 13.41 -6.56
N ALA A 87 -49.93 14.18 -7.32
CA ALA A 87 -49.84 14.21 -8.78
C ALA A 87 -48.47 14.71 -9.25
N LEU A 88 -47.98 15.82 -8.67
CA LEU A 88 -46.63 16.34 -8.94
C LEU A 88 -45.55 15.30 -8.63
N ASN A 89 -45.61 14.67 -7.46
CA ASN A 89 -44.67 13.62 -7.08
C ASN A 89 -44.73 12.42 -8.02
N THR A 90 -45.94 11.98 -8.40
CA THR A 90 -46.14 10.82 -9.28
C THR A 90 -45.54 11.07 -10.65
N GLY A 91 -45.84 12.21 -11.28
CA GLY A 91 -45.30 12.51 -12.60
C GLY A 91 -43.79 12.71 -12.60
N ILE A 92 -43.20 13.28 -11.53
CA ILE A 92 -41.74 13.33 -11.37
C ILE A 92 -41.15 11.91 -11.29
N ARG A 93 -41.71 11.02 -10.46
CA ARG A 93 -41.23 9.62 -10.33
C ARG A 93 -41.36 8.85 -11.63
N GLU A 94 -42.46 9.01 -12.35
CA GLU A 94 -42.67 8.35 -13.64
C GLU A 94 -41.59 8.74 -14.65
N CYS A 95 -41.23 10.02 -14.70
CA CYS A 95 -40.15 10.48 -15.57
C CYS A 95 -38.78 9.98 -15.11
N GLU A 96 -38.48 10.05 -13.80
CA GLU A 96 -37.22 9.56 -13.22
C GLU A 96 -37.05 8.04 -13.38
N SER A 97 -38.14 7.26 -13.31
CA SER A 97 -38.10 5.80 -13.44
C SER A 97 -37.54 5.34 -14.79
N LYS A 98 -37.67 6.17 -15.82
CA LYS A 98 -37.16 5.93 -17.18
C LYS A 98 -35.64 6.14 -17.28
N LEU A 99 -34.97 6.54 -16.20
CA LEU A 99 -33.51 6.71 -16.12
C LEU A 99 -32.77 5.44 -15.63
N GLY A 100 -33.49 4.35 -15.33
CA GLY A 100 -32.89 3.01 -15.18
C GLY A 100 -32.34 2.62 -13.79
N ASP A 101 -32.40 3.51 -12.78
CA ASP A 101 -32.02 3.15 -11.39
C ASP A 101 -33.15 3.50 -10.40
N PRO A 102 -33.92 2.50 -9.91
CA PRO A 102 -34.99 2.72 -8.94
C PRO A 102 -34.48 3.11 -7.53
N GLN A 103 -33.18 2.97 -7.25
CA GLN A 103 -32.55 3.39 -6.00
C GLN A 103 -31.93 4.79 -6.07
N SER A 104 -31.98 5.45 -7.23
CA SER A 104 -31.51 6.84 -7.36
C SER A 104 -32.35 7.79 -6.50
N GLN A 105 -31.69 8.79 -5.87
CA GLN A 105 -32.39 9.77 -5.03
C GLN A 105 -33.35 10.61 -5.89
N SER A 106 -34.65 10.38 -5.69
CA SER A 106 -35.72 11.10 -6.37
C SER A 106 -35.81 12.56 -5.89
N ASP A 107 -36.16 13.47 -6.80
CA ASP A 107 -36.31 14.91 -6.48
C ASP A 107 -37.66 15.25 -5.83
N VAL A 108 -38.52 14.26 -5.65
CA VAL A 108 -39.89 14.40 -5.13
C VAL A 108 -39.95 14.99 -3.72
N ILE A 109 -41.15 15.41 -3.34
CA ILE A 109 -41.48 15.82 -1.97
C ILE A 109 -41.41 14.57 -1.07
N PRO A 110 -40.55 14.55 -0.03
CA PRO A 110 -40.48 13.44 0.92
C PRO A 110 -41.80 13.18 1.63
N THR A 111 -42.08 11.93 1.96
CA THR A 111 -43.33 11.51 2.63
C THR A 111 -43.55 12.21 3.96
N GLN A 112 -42.48 12.54 4.71
CA GLN A 112 -42.61 13.30 5.95
C GLN A 112 -43.10 14.74 5.74
N LEU A 113 -42.80 15.34 4.58
CA LEU A 113 -43.32 16.67 4.24
C LEU A 113 -44.76 16.60 3.73
N LEU A 114 -45.15 15.53 3.02
CA LEU A 114 -46.53 15.33 2.60
C LEU A 114 -47.51 15.15 3.78
N ALA A 115 -47.03 14.57 4.88
CA ALA A 115 -47.84 14.29 6.07
C ALA A 115 -47.86 15.45 7.10
N CYS A 116 -47.32 16.63 6.77
CA CYS A 116 -47.19 17.71 7.74
C CYS A 116 -48.49 18.54 7.91
N ASN A 117 -48.72 19.05 9.12
CA ASN A 117 -49.86 19.92 9.42
C ASN A 117 -49.61 21.37 8.98
N ALA A 118 -50.64 22.03 8.45
CA ALA A 118 -50.61 23.45 8.12
C ALA A 118 -50.19 24.30 9.33
N GLY A 119 -49.31 25.29 9.12
CA GLY A 119 -48.80 26.19 10.17
C GLY A 119 -47.63 25.66 11.01
N GLY A 120 -47.20 24.40 10.83
CA GLY A 120 -46.04 23.83 11.52
C GLY A 120 -44.68 24.16 10.88
N LYS A 121 -43.58 23.91 11.60
CA LYS A 121 -42.20 24.10 11.08
C LYS A 121 -41.92 23.28 9.81
N LEU A 122 -42.47 22.08 9.70
CA LEU A 122 -42.34 21.22 8.51
C LEU A 122 -43.14 21.75 7.30
N TYR A 123 -44.22 22.48 7.54
CA TYR A 123 -45.04 23.08 6.49
C TYR A 123 -44.28 24.16 5.71
N VAL A 124 -43.46 24.95 6.42
CA VAL A 124 -42.54 25.91 5.79
C VAL A 124 -41.56 25.21 4.85
N ASN A 125 -41.05 24.03 5.22
CA ASN A 125 -40.16 23.25 4.38
C ASN A 125 -40.88 22.60 3.19
N LEU A 126 -42.13 22.17 3.37
CA LEU A 126 -42.99 21.72 2.27
C LEU A 126 -43.18 22.84 1.24
N GLY A 127 -43.55 24.05 1.68
CA GLY A 127 -43.70 25.21 0.82
C GLY A 127 -42.42 25.55 0.05
N LYS A 128 -41.26 25.53 0.73
CA LYS A 128 -39.94 25.71 0.07
C LYS A 128 -39.66 24.65 -0.98
N LYS A 129 -39.98 23.37 -0.72
CA LYS A 129 -39.76 22.28 -1.67
C LYS A 129 -40.68 22.40 -2.88
N VAL A 130 -41.95 22.77 -2.69
CA VAL A 130 -42.92 23.02 -3.77
C VAL A 130 -42.45 24.17 -4.66
N VAL A 131 -42.06 25.31 -4.06
CA VAL A 131 -41.47 26.43 -4.80
C VAL A 131 -40.24 25.97 -5.59
N ALA A 132 -39.32 25.25 -4.94
CA ALA A 132 -38.10 24.75 -5.58
C ALA A 132 -38.35 23.73 -6.70
N LEU A 133 -39.50 23.08 -6.77
CA LEU A 133 -39.87 22.16 -7.85
C LEU A 133 -40.61 22.89 -8.98
N CYS A 134 -41.58 23.74 -8.64
CA CYS A 134 -42.42 24.45 -9.60
C CYS A 134 -41.73 25.64 -10.28
N ASP A 135 -40.76 26.28 -9.63
CA ASP A 135 -40.03 27.43 -10.19
C ASP A 135 -38.82 27.02 -11.06
N ARG A 136 -38.51 25.73 -11.17
CA ARG A 136 -37.41 25.25 -12.01
C ARG A 136 -37.72 25.49 -13.49
N THR A 137 -36.75 26.06 -14.19
CA THR A 137 -36.81 26.22 -15.64
C THR A 137 -36.67 24.87 -16.35
N LEU A 138 -37.06 24.81 -17.63
CA LEU A 138 -36.81 23.65 -18.48
C LEU A 138 -35.33 23.26 -18.48
N ASN A 139 -34.42 24.22 -18.67
CA ASN A 139 -32.97 23.98 -18.66
C ASN A 139 -32.49 23.36 -17.34
N THR A 140 -33.02 23.84 -16.20
CA THR A 140 -32.70 23.27 -14.89
C THR A 140 -33.13 21.81 -14.79
N TRP A 141 -34.31 21.45 -15.31
CA TRP A 141 -34.75 20.06 -15.36
C TRP A 141 -33.88 19.21 -16.28
N SER A 142 -33.51 19.72 -17.46
CA SER A 142 -32.60 19.04 -18.38
C SER A 142 -31.25 18.74 -17.75
N ASP A 143 -30.64 19.70 -17.05
CA ASP A 143 -29.34 19.52 -16.40
C ASP A 143 -29.40 18.48 -15.26
N ILE A 144 -30.48 18.50 -14.47
CA ILE A 144 -30.72 17.53 -13.39
C ILE A 144 -30.86 16.12 -13.96
N LEU A 145 -31.69 15.93 -15.00
CA LEU A 145 -31.92 14.62 -15.60
C LEU A 145 -30.66 14.09 -16.29
N ARG A 146 -29.89 14.94 -16.98
CA ARG A 146 -28.58 14.58 -17.57
C ARG A 146 -27.60 14.12 -16.51
N THR A 147 -27.44 14.89 -15.43
CA THR A 147 -26.54 14.54 -14.32
C THR A 147 -26.92 13.21 -13.68
N ARG A 148 -28.22 12.97 -13.48
CA ARG A 148 -28.72 11.71 -12.92
C ARG A 148 -28.50 10.54 -13.85
N LEU A 149 -28.78 10.69 -15.15
CA LEU A 149 -28.50 9.65 -16.12
C LEU A 149 -27.02 9.31 -16.11
N SER A 150 -26.13 10.30 -16.13
CA SER A 150 -24.68 10.08 -16.04
C SER A 150 -24.29 9.26 -14.81
N ASN A 151 -24.80 9.65 -13.63
CA ASN A 151 -24.54 8.94 -12.39
C ASN A 151 -25.10 7.51 -12.39
N ASN A 152 -26.26 7.29 -13.00
CA ASN A 152 -26.87 5.97 -13.12
C ASN A 152 -26.08 5.07 -14.09
N ILE A 153 -25.60 5.62 -15.21
CA ILE A 153 -24.73 4.91 -16.15
C ILE A 153 -23.42 4.52 -15.47
N LEU A 154 -22.80 5.42 -14.71
CA LEU A 154 -21.55 5.16 -13.98
C LEU A 154 -21.67 4.06 -12.91
N LYS A 155 -22.87 3.79 -12.39
CA LYS A 155 -23.11 2.69 -11.45
C LYS A 155 -23.15 1.31 -12.13
N GLY A 156 -23.26 1.27 -13.46
CA GLY A 156 -23.37 0.05 -14.26
C GLY A 156 -24.80 -0.51 -14.34
N GLY A 157 -25.05 -1.31 -15.37
CA GLY A 157 -26.32 -2.05 -15.57
C GLY A 157 -27.43 -1.24 -16.23
N VAL A 158 -27.19 0.05 -16.52
CA VAL A 158 -28.16 0.97 -17.14
C VAL A 158 -27.94 1.12 -18.64
N HIS A 159 -26.69 0.99 -19.10
CA HIS A 159 -26.34 1.20 -20.50
C HIS A 159 -25.30 0.17 -20.97
N ALA A 160 -25.75 -0.89 -21.64
CA ALA A 160 -24.92 -2.03 -22.03
C ALA A 160 -23.66 -1.63 -22.84
N GLY A 161 -23.78 -0.63 -23.72
CA GLY A 161 -22.63 -0.14 -24.50
C GLY A 161 -21.59 0.61 -23.65
N PHE A 162 -22.01 1.27 -22.57
CA PHE A 162 -21.09 1.92 -21.64
C PHE A 162 -20.45 0.85 -20.75
N ASP A 163 -21.24 -0.07 -20.20
CA ASP A 163 -20.77 -1.15 -19.35
C ASP A 163 -19.71 -2.02 -20.07
N ALA A 164 -19.94 -2.32 -21.35
CA ALA A 164 -18.97 -3.03 -22.19
C ALA A 164 -17.67 -2.22 -22.41
N ALA A 165 -17.80 -0.91 -22.70
CA ALA A 165 -16.65 -0.04 -22.88
C ALA A 165 -15.84 0.13 -21.57
N ASP A 166 -16.51 0.35 -20.44
CA ASP A 166 -15.86 0.51 -19.13
C ASP A 166 -15.16 -0.78 -18.68
N THR A 167 -15.77 -1.93 -18.95
CA THR A 167 -15.14 -3.25 -18.75
C THR A 167 -13.88 -3.41 -19.60
N GLN A 168 -13.95 -3.06 -20.89
CA GLN A 168 -12.80 -3.12 -21.80
C GLN A 168 -11.68 -2.18 -21.34
N ILE A 169 -11.99 -0.91 -21.06
CA ILE A 169 -11.04 0.11 -20.61
C ILE A 169 -10.35 -0.34 -19.31
N SER A 170 -11.12 -0.87 -18.35
CA SER A 170 -10.57 -1.38 -17.09
C SER A 170 -9.69 -2.62 -17.31
N GLY A 171 -10.05 -3.49 -18.26
CA GLY A 171 -9.24 -4.64 -18.66
C GLY A 171 -7.91 -4.24 -19.29
N GLU A 172 -7.93 -3.34 -20.28
CA GLU A 172 -6.74 -2.81 -20.94
C GLU A 172 -5.81 -2.11 -19.93
N ARG A 173 -6.37 -1.32 -19.00
CA ARG A 173 -5.60 -0.69 -17.92
C ARG A 173 -4.94 -1.71 -17.00
N ALA A 174 -5.66 -2.78 -16.63
CA ALA A 174 -5.13 -3.83 -15.77
C ALA A 174 -4.01 -4.63 -16.45
N GLU A 175 -4.18 -4.95 -17.74
CA GLU A 175 -3.15 -5.60 -18.55
C GLU A 175 -1.89 -4.73 -18.68
N LEU A 176 -2.06 -3.44 -18.97
CA LEU A 176 -0.94 -2.49 -19.03
C LEU A 176 -0.25 -2.38 -17.67
N PHE A 177 -0.99 -2.28 -16.57
CA PHE A 177 -0.39 -2.24 -15.23
C PHE A 177 0.44 -3.49 -14.93
N GLN A 178 -0.05 -4.67 -15.33
CA GLN A 178 0.71 -5.92 -15.19
C GLN A 178 1.98 -5.91 -16.05
N GLN A 179 1.90 -5.43 -17.30
CA GLN A 179 3.06 -5.28 -18.18
C GLN A 179 4.11 -4.34 -17.55
N LEU A 180 3.68 -3.22 -16.98
CA LEU A 180 4.56 -2.28 -16.28
C LEU A 180 5.20 -2.92 -15.05
N CYS A 181 4.46 -3.72 -14.26
CA CYS A 181 5.05 -4.47 -13.15
C CYS A 181 6.14 -5.44 -13.60
N CYS A 182 5.94 -6.12 -14.74
CA CYS A 182 6.96 -6.99 -15.34
C CYS A 182 8.15 -6.20 -15.88
N GLN A 183 7.92 -5.08 -16.56
CA GLN A 183 8.98 -4.24 -17.12
C GLN A 183 9.87 -3.63 -16.04
N TYR A 184 9.27 -3.16 -14.95
CA TYR A 184 9.96 -2.46 -13.86
C TYR A 184 10.24 -3.37 -12.66
N SER A 185 10.09 -4.70 -12.79
CA SER A 185 10.25 -5.62 -11.67
C SER A 185 11.62 -5.51 -11.00
N ASP A 186 12.67 -5.25 -11.78
CA ASP A 186 14.06 -5.24 -11.30
C ASP A 186 14.36 -4.09 -10.34
N VAL A 187 13.65 -2.97 -10.47
CA VAL A 187 13.77 -1.81 -9.55
C VAL A 187 12.73 -1.88 -8.43
N LEU A 188 11.52 -2.35 -8.72
CA LEU A 188 10.44 -2.50 -7.72
C LEU A 188 10.74 -3.59 -6.69
N ALA A 189 11.54 -4.60 -7.06
CA ALA A 189 11.91 -5.72 -6.19
C ALA A 189 13.09 -5.43 -5.25
N ARG A 190 13.73 -4.27 -5.37
CA ARG A 190 14.95 -3.95 -4.60
C ARG A 190 14.60 -3.63 -3.15
N SER A 191 15.42 -4.13 -2.23
CA SER A 191 15.43 -3.62 -0.85
C SER A 191 15.90 -2.17 -0.83
N ASP A 192 15.46 -1.40 0.17
CA ASP A 192 16.08 -0.12 0.47
C ASP A 192 17.37 -0.21 1.27
N HIS A 193 17.80 -1.39 1.66
CA HIS A 193 19.11 -1.57 2.27
C HIS A 193 20.10 -2.12 1.25
N PHE A 194 21.35 -1.69 1.38
CA PHE A 194 22.48 -2.21 0.63
C PHE A 194 23.18 -3.29 1.46
N PRO A 195 23.49 -4.45 0.86
CA PRO A 195 24.21 -5.50 1.58
C PRO A 195 25.62 -5.02 1.96
N ILE A 196 26.00 -5.22 3.22
CA ILE A 196 27.34 -4.93 3.72
C ILE A 196 28.15 -6.21 3.87
N SER A 197 29.47 -6.12 3.81
CA SER A 197 30.38 -7.26 4.08
C SER A 197 31.64 -6.77 4.76
N GLU A 198 31.96 -7.37 5.90
CA GLU A 198 33.05 -6.96 6.77
C GLU A 198 33.89 -8.16 7.20
N THR A 199 35.20 -7.96 7.32
CA THR A 199 36.11 -8.95 7.92
C THR A 199 36.23 -8.65 9.40
N VAL A 200 35.84 -9.62 10.24
CA VAL A 200 35.80 -9.49 11.68
C VAL A 200 36.77 -10.49 12.32
N PRO A 201 37.67 -10.05 13.21
CA PRO A 201 38.57 -10.95 13.92
C PRO A 201 37.81 -11.77 14.95
N CYS A 202 37.96 -13.10 14.89
CA CYS A 202 37.60 -14.06 15.93
C CYS A 202 38.88 -14.63 16.55
N ASP A 203 38.81 -15.19 17.76
CA ASP A 203 39.99 -15.52 18.58
C ASP A 203 41.06 -16.35 17.83
N SER A 204 40.63 -17.28 16.97
CA SER A 204 41.48 -18.20 16.21
C SER A 204 41.60 -17.86 14.72
N SER A 205 40.76 -16.97 14.17
CA SER A 205 40.63 -16.75 12.72
C SER A 205 39.93 -15.45 12.38
N GLU A 206 40.05 -14.99 11.13
CA GLU A 206 39.18 -13.92 10.61
C GLU A 206 37.99 -14.54 9.89
N ILE A 207 36.80 -14.02 10.16
CA ILE A 207 35.58 -14.40 9.44
C ILE A 207 35.07 -13.22 8.62
N VAL A 208 34.61 -13.51 7.41
CA VAL A 208 33.92 -12.51 6.58
C VAL A 208 32.42 -12.67 6.80
N ILE A 209 31.80 -11.66 7.39
CA ILE A 209 30.36 -11.61 7.62
C ILE A 209 29.73 -10.63 6.65
N ALA A 210 28.66 -11.06 5.98
CA ALA A 210 27.79 -10.16 5.23
C ALA A 210 26.45 -10.00 5.94
N SER A 211 25.85 -8.82 5.84
CA SER A 211 24.54 -8.53 6.44
C SER A 211 23.65 -7.79 5.44
N TRP A 212 22.37 -8.14 5.42
CA TRP A 212 21.39 -7.45 4.59
C TRP A 212 19.97 -7.52 5.15
N ASN A 213 19.35 -6.35 5.33
CA ASN A 213 17.91 -6.25 5.48
C ASN A 213 17.25 -6.39 4.09
N VAL A 214 16.56 -7.50 3.86
CA VAL A 214 16.07 -7.84 2.51
C VAL A 214 14.75 -7.14 2.18
N LEU A 215 14.12 -6.40 3.10
CA LEU A 215 12.76 -5.88 2.98
C LEU A 215 11.68 -6.98 2.95
N GLU A 216 10.71 -6.90 3.85
CA GLU A 216 9.68 -7.94 3.93
C GLU A 216 8.56 -7.76 2.90
N PHE A 217 8.65 -8.50 1.80
CA PHE A 217 7.56 -8.59 0.82
C PHE A 217 6.36 -9.43 1.32
N PRO A 218 5.13 -9.10 0.91
CA PRO A 218 3.95 -9.89 1.27
C PRO A 218 4.03 -11.34 0.77
N ARG A 219 3.39 -12.25 1.52
CA ARG A 219 3.29 -13.67 1.15
C ARG A 219 2.50 -13.86 -0.14
N LEU A 220 2.98 -14.72 -1.04
CA LEU A 220 2.36 -15.03 -2.33
C LEU A 220 0.96 -15.61 -2.18
N SER A 221 0.74 -16.43 -1.15
CA SER A 221 -0.56 -17.03 -0.82
C SER A 221 -1.66 -15.99 -0.53
N GLY A 222 -1.29 -14.79 -0.04
CA GLY A 222 -2.23 -13.68 0.17
C GLY A 222 -2.44 -12.80 -1.06
N VAL A 223 -1.61 -12.97 -2.09
CA VAL A 223 -1.60 -12.13 -3.32
C VAL A 223 -2.40 -12.76 -4.45
N GLU A 224 -2.42 -14.08 -4.57
CA GLU A 224 -3.19 -14.79 -5.62
C GLU A 224 -4.69 -14.47 -5.59
N SER A 225 -5.20 -14.00 -4.46
CA SER A 225 -6.58 -13.60 -4.24
C SER A 225 -6.83 -12.09 -4.26
N ALA A 226 -5.78 -11.26 -4.34
CA ALA A 226 -5.86 -9.82 -4.11
C ALA A 226 -5.24 -9.03 -5.28
N PHE A 227 -5.91 -9.03 -6.43
CA PHE A 227 -5.77 -7.89 -7.34
C PHE A 227 -6.37 -6.68 -6.63
N PHE A 228 -5.52 -5.74 -6.22
CA PHE A 228 -5.92 -4.59 -5.43
C PHE A 228 -6.92 -3.68 -6.15
N SER A 229 -7.59 -2.87 -5.33
CA SER A 229 -8.74 -2.00 -5.65
C SER A 229 -8.56 -1.00 -6.78
N SER A 230 -7.32 -0.69 -7.20
CA SER A 230 -7.07 0.27 -8.27
C SER A 230 -7.52 -0.26 -9.65
N CYS A 231 -7.58 -1.59 -9.80
CA CYS A 231 -8.10 -2.28 -10.99
C CYS A 231 -9.60 -2.64 -10.91
N GLY A 232 -10.35 -2.14 -9.91
CA GLY A 232 -11.81 -2.20 -9.91
C GLY A 232 -12.46 -3.54 -9.54
N ARG A 233 -11.76 -4.47 -8.87
CA ARG A 233 -12.41 -5.67 -8.30
C ARG A 233 -12.29 -5.71 -6.78
N HIS A 234 -13.42 -5.99 -6.13
CA HIS A 234 -13.50 -6.20 -4.68
C HIS A 234 -12.68 -7.44 -4.29
N VAL A 235 -11.58 -7.25 -3.57
CA VAL A 235 -10.89 -8.35 -2.87
C VAL A 235 -11.82 -8.90 -1.80
N ALA A 236 -11.98 -10.22 -1.75
CA ALA A 236 -12.80 -10.87 -0.73
C ALA A 236 -12.31 -10.49 0.69
N PRO A 237 -13.21 -10.19 1.64
CA PRO A 237 -12.80 -9.87 3.01
C PRO A 237 -12.10 -11.06 3.65
N GLY A 238 -10.82 -10.89 4.04
CA GLY A 238 -10.02 -11.91 4.74
C GLY A 238 -8.67 -12.26 4.08
N LEU A 239 -8.42 -11.80 2.86
CA LEU A 239 -7.23 -12.15 2.08
C LEU A 239 -6.41 -10.92 1.66
N LYS A 240 -6.39 -9.87 2.50
CA LYS A 240 -5.55 -8.70 2.21
C LYS A 240 -4.08 -9.04 2.48
N PRO A 241 -3.17 -8.76 1.54
CA PRO A 241 -1.75 -8.97 1.79
C PRO A 241 -1.28 -8.04 2.90
N VAL A 242 -0.35 -8.55 3.71
CA VAL A 242 0.28 -7.78 4.78
C VAL A 242 1.31 -6.87 4.14
N ILE A 243 1.08 -5.55 4.21
CA ILE A 243 1.91 -4.53 3.56
C ILE A 243 2.82 -3.77 4.52
N ASP A 244 2.82 -4.13 5.82
CA ASP A 244 3.55 -3.40 6.88
C ASP A 244 5.07 -3.29 6.61
N GLY A 245 5.65 -4.23 5.85
CA GLY A 245 7.08 -4.26 5.48
C GLY A 245 7.39 -3.37 4.28
N VAL A 246 6.60 -3.45 3.20
CA VAL A 246 6.83 -2.67 1.97
C VAL A 246 6.30 -1.23 2.03
N GLN A 247 5.28 -0.95 2.85
CA GLN A 247 4.66 0.38 2.88
C GLN A 247 5.63 1.51 3.31
N PRO A 248 6.46 1.36 4.36
CA PRO A 248 7.46 2.36 4.70
C PRO A 248 8.42 2.65 3.55
N HIS A 249 8.83 1.60 2.82
CA HIS A 249 9.67 1.72 1.63
C HIS A 249 8.99 2.51 0.51
N CYS A 250 7.74 2.19 0.16
CA CYS A 250 6.97 2.97 -0.83
C CYS A 250 6.86 4.46 -0.45
N CYS A 251 6.62 4.75 0.84
CA CYS A 251 6.58 6.11 1.33
C CYS A 251 7.92 6.83 1.15
N ARG A 252 9.05 6.18 1.48
CA ARG A 252 10.40 6.73 1.28
C ARG A 252 10.67 7.01 -0.20
N LEU A 253 10.32 6.08 -1.10
CA LEU A 253 10.45 6.28 -2.55
C LEU A 253 9.67 7.51 -3.03
N LEU A 254 8.40 7.66 -2.64
CA LEU A 254 7.59 8.82 -3.01
C LEU A 254 8.18 10.13 -2.46
N THR A 255 8.65 10.13 -1.21
CA THR A 255 9.33 11.29 -0.64
C THR A 255 10.61 11.63 -1.41
N GLY A 256 11.45 10.63 -1.72
CA GLY A 256 12.69 10.82 -2.49
C GLY A 256 12.45 11.35 -3.90
N LEU A 257 11.33 10.98 -4.52
CA LEU A 257 10.90 11.47 -5.83
C LEU A 257 10.10 12.78 -5.78
N ASN A 258 9.82 13.32 -4.59
CA ASN A 258 8.91 14.47 -4.40
C ASN A 258 7.53 14.25 -5.05
N ARG A 259 7.00 13.04 -4.92
CA ARG A 259 5.75 12.54 -5.51
C ARG A 259 4.58 12.57 -4.52
N SER A 260 3.35 12.45 -5.03
CA SER A 260 2.15 12.57 -4.20
C SER A 260 1.85 11.29 -3.44
N SER A 261 1.38 11.39 -2.19
CA SER A 261 0.85 10.23 -1.45
C SER A 261 -0.38 9.58 -2.10
N LYS A 262 -1.02 10.25 -3.07
CA LYS A 262 -2.10 9.66 -3.89
C LYS A 262 -1.61 8.54 -4.81
N GLU A 263 -0.31 8.48 -5.09
CA GLU A 263 0.32 7.45 -5.94
C GLU A 263 0.77 6.23 -5.12
N LEU A 264 0.70 6.30 -3.77
CA LEU A 264 1.05 5.20 -2.87
C LEU A 264 0.29 3.89 -3.17
N PRO A 265 -1.03 3.91 -3.45
CA PRO A 265 -1.74 2.69 -3.82
C PRO A 265 -1.14 2.00 -5.05
N TRP A 266 -0.70 2.75 -6.06
CA TRP A 266 -0.11 2.16 -7.27
C TRP A 266 1.22 1.45 -7.00
N LEU A 267 2.07 2.02 -6.15
CA LEU A 267 3.31 1.37 -5.72
C LEU A 267 3.05 0.13 -4.87
N LEU A 268 2.14 0.23 -3.90
CA LEU A 268 1.77 -0.90 -3.06
C LEU A 268 1.22 -2.05 -3.90
N ASP A 269 0.32 -1.76 -4.85
CA ASP A 269 -0.24 -2.75 -5.76
C ASP A 269 0.85 -3.43 -6.59
N ALA A 270 1.84 -2.67 -7.06
CA ALA A 270 2.96 -3.19 -7.85
C ALA A 270 3.90 -4.08 -7.00
N MET A 271 4.28 -3.63 -5.81
CA MET A 271 5.14 -4.39 -4.89
C MET A 271 4.44 -5.63 -4.33
N CYS A 272 3.10 -5.63 -4.27
CA CYS A 272 2.31 -6.80 -3.95
C CYS A 272 2.10 -7.72 -5.15
N SER A 273 2.57 -7.39 -6.37
CA SER A 273 2.39 -8.26 -7.52
C SER A 273 3.28 -9.50 -7.40
N ARG A 274 2.75 -10.65 -7.86
CA ARG A 274 3.51 -11.92 -7.87
C ARG A 274 4.85 -11.77 -8.60
N THR A 275 4.88 -11.05 -9.73
CA THR A 275 6.10 -10.85 -10.51
C THR A 275 7.17 -10.14 -9.70
N VAL A 276 6.83 -9.07 -8.99
CA VAL A 276 7.80 -8.32 -8.18
C VAL A 276 8.25 -9.14 -6.97
N ILE A 277 7.35 -9.82 -6.26
CA ILE A 277 7.69 -10.67 -5.12
C ILE A 277 8.61 -11.83 -5.53
N GLN A 278 8.36 -12.46 -6.68
CA GLN A 278 9.21 -13.51 -7.22
C GLN A 278 10.58 -12.95 -7.63
N LYS A 279 10.61 -11.81 -8.33
CA LYS A 279 11.86 -11.16 -8.70
C LYS A 279 12.69 -10.80 -7.47
N HIS A 280 12.06 -10.31 -6.41
CA HIS A 280 12.71 -10.04 -5.13
C HIS A 280 13.34 -11.30 -4.54
N SER A 281 12.57 -12.40 -4.51
CA SER A 281 13.07 -13.70 -4.07
C SER A 281 14.28 -14.17 -4.87
N ASP A 282 14.24 -14.03 -6.18
CA ASP A 282 15.33 -14.44 -7.06
C ASP A 282 16.58 -13.56 -6.84
N GLN A 283 16.41 -12.26 -6.64
CA GLN A 283 17.50 -11.34 -6.31
C GLN A 283 18.17 -11.70 -4.97
N VAL A 284 17.39 -12.03 -3.94
CA VAL A 284 17.92 -12.44 -2.63
C VAL A 284 18.71 -13.74 -2.73
N LEU A 285 18.16 -14.75 -3.40
CA LEU A 285 18.83 -16.03 -3.57
C LEU A 285 20.10 -15.90 -4.41
N GLU A 286 20.08 -15.11 -5.49
CA GLU A 286 21.27 -14.90 -6.33
C GLU A 286 22.38 -14.16 -5.56
N TRP A 287 22.01 -13.17 -4.75
CA TRP A 287 22.97 -12.50 -3.87
C TRP A 287 23.54 -13.46 -2.82
N LEU A 288 22.72 -14.32 -2.20
CA LEU A 288 23.18 -15.33 -1.25
C LEU A 288 24.19 -16.29 -1.88
N ARG A 289 23.91 -16.81 -3.08
CA ARG A 289 24.82 -17.68 -3.85
C ARG A 289 26.16 -17.00 -4.09
N SER A 290 26.13 -15.84 -4.76
CA SER A 290 27.36 -15.12 -5.11
C SER A 290 28.19 -14.75 -3.87
N THR A 291 27.53 -14.41 -2.77
CA THR A 291 28.18 -14.01 -1.51
C THR A 291 28.80 -15.21 -0.79
N LEU A 292 28.03 -16.27 -0.54
CA LEU A 292 28.50 -17.44 0.20
C LEU A 292 29.45 -18.29 -0.63
N GLU A 293 29.25 -18.47 -1.94
CA GLU A 293 30.19 -19.23 -2.78
C GLU A 293 31.51 -18.47 -3.00
N GLY A 294 31.50 -17.15 -2.82
CA GLY A 294 32.68 -16.32 -2.84
C GLY A 294 33.46 -16.34 -1.52
N VAL A 295 33.74 -15.15 -1.01
CA VAL A 295 34.62 -14.94 0.15
C VAL A 295 33.90 -14.93 1.50
N CYS A 296 32.56 -14.84 1.51
CA CYS A 296 31.81 -14.71 2.75
C CYS A 296 31.67 -16.05 3.47
N SER A 297 31.86 -16.06 4.78
CA SER A 297 31.69 -17.26 5.60
C SER A 297 30.27 -17.39 6.11
N ILE A 298 29.72 -16.26 6.57
CA ILE A 298 28.45 -16.18 7.29
C ILE A 298 27.66 -14.97 6.78
N VAL A 299 26.38 -15.18 6.50
CA VAL A 299 25.42 -14.16 6.12
C VAL A 299 24.38 -14.01 7.22
N THR A 300 24.07 -12.77 7.60
CA THR A 300 22.90 -12.43 8.42
C THR A 300 21.85 -11.70 7.59
N LEU A 301 20.59 -12.11 7.74
CA LEU A 301 19.46 -11.47 7.05
C LEU A 301 18.43 -10.94 8.05
N GLN A 302 17.77 -9.85 7.67
CA GLN A 302 16.66 -9.24 8.41
C GLN A 302 15.45 -9.05 7.49
N GLU A 303 14.27 -8.95 8.09
CA GLU A 303 12.99 -8.81 7.36
C GLU A 303 12.70 -9.93 6.36
N VAL A 304 13.11 -11.15 6.69
CA VAL A 304 12.79 -12.33 5.89
C VAL A 304 11.31 -12.66 6.06
N SER A 305 10.58 -12.81 4.96
CA SER A 305 9.19 -13.30 4.99
C SER A 305 9.15 -14.83 5.15
N GLN A 306 8.02 -15.39 5.59
CA GLN A 306 7.86 -16.84 5.70
C GLN A 306 8.11 -17.58 4.36
N ASP A 307 7.60 -17.06 3.25
CA ASP A 307 7.81 -17.65 1.91
C ASP A 307 9.29 -17.60 1.51
N MET A 308 9.98 -16.49 1.81
CA MET A 308 11.42 -16.35 1.56
C MET A 308 12.23 -17.34 2.41
N LYS A 309 11.88 -17.50 3.69
CA LYS A 309 12.52 -18.47 4.61
C LYS A 309 12.48 -19.88 4.06
N GLU A 310 11.36 -20.31 3.49
CA GLU A 310 11.21 -21.64 2.88
C GLU A 310 12.09 -21.81 1.63
N ARG A 311 12.19 -20.77 0.81
CA ARG A 311 13.09 -20.75 -0.36
C ARG A 311 14.56 -20.80 0.04
N ILE A 312 14.98 -19.97 1.00
CA ILE A 312 16.36 -19.94 1.49
C ILE A 312 16.75 -21.30 2.09
N ARG A 313 15.86 -21.93 2.88
CA ARG A 313 16.11 -23.29 3.40
C ARG A 313 16.32 -24.29 2.28
N SER A 314 15.44 -24.29 1.27
CA SER A 314 15.54 -25.21 0.14
C SER A 314 16.88 -25.04 -0.59
N GLU A 315 17.30 -23.79 -0.82
CA GLU A 315 18.61 -23.49 -1.43
C GLU A 315 19.78 -23.92 -0.54
N ALA A 316 19.69 -23.68 0.77
CA ALA A 316 20.71 -24.07 1.74
C ALA A 316 20.87 -25.59 1.85
N ASP A 317 19.76 -26.33 1.91
CA ASP A 317 19.74 -27.80 1.95
C ASP A 317 20.41 -28.40 0.70
N LEU A 318 20.15 -27.82 -0.48
CA LEU A 318 20.77 -28.23 -1.73
C LEU A 318 22.29 -28.01 -1.76
N ARG A 319 22.77 -27.00 -1.04
CA ARG A 319 24.19 -26.59 -1.03
C ARG A 319 24.97 -27.05 0.19
N GLY A 320 24.28 -27.65 1.17
CA GLY A 320 24.86 -28.01 2.45
C GLY A 320 25.25 -26.81 3.31
N TRP A 321 24.57 -25.66 3.16
CA TRP A 321 24.77 -24.52 4.04
C TRP A 321 24.00 -24.71 5.35
N TRP A 322 24.63 -24.31 6.45
CA TRP A 322 23.97 -24.24 7.74
C TRP A 322 23.00 -23.06 7.78
N THR A 323 21.80 -23.25 8.34
CA THR A 323 20.83 -22.16 8.52
C THR A 323 20.16 -22.18 9.88
N HIS A 324 19.90 -20.99 10.42
CA HIS A 324 18.99 -20.78 11.53
C HIS A 324 18.15 -19.53 11.29
N PHE A 325 16.88 -19.61 11.67
CA PHE A 325 15.91 -18.54 11.49
C PHE A 325 15.23 -18.30 12.83
N SER A 326 15.04 -17.04 13.20
CA SER A 326 14.20 -16.72 14.34
C SER A 326 12.77 -17.21 14.10
N ALA A 327 12.01 -17.35 15.19
CA ALA A 327 10.57 -17.45 15.08
C ALA A 327 9.98 -16.13 14.51
N CYS A 328 8.76 -16.26 14.01
CA CYS A 328 7.97 -15.15 13.49
C CYS A 328 7.32 -14.41 14.67
N ALA A 329 7.14 -13.09 14.53
CA ALA A 329 6.44 -12.27 15.53
C ALA A 329 4.99 -12.72 15.82
N GLY A 330 4.40 -13.58 14.99
CA GLY A 330 3.20 -14.38 15.29
C GLY A 330 1.86 -13.62 15.30
N ALA A 331 1.86 -12.31 15.03
CA ALA A 331 0.64 -11.51 15.03
C ALA A 331 -0.07 -11.58 13.66
N ALA A 332 -1.33 -12.01 13.65
CA ALA A 332 -2.14 -12.05 12.44
C ALA A 332 -2.25 -10.66 11.79
N GLY A 333 -1.99 -10.58 10.49
CA GLY A 333 -2.02 -9.32 9.74
C GLY A 333 -0.81 -8.42 9.98
N LYS A 334 0.27 -8.94 10.58
CA LYS A 334 1.55 -8.25 10.75
C LYS A 334 2.67 -8.98 10.03
N CYS A 335 3.69 -8.21 9.72
CA CYS A 335 4.94 -8.70 9.15
C CYS A 335 5.64 -9.68 10.10
N ASP A 336 6.22 -10.71 9.52
CA ASP A 336 6.93 -11.80 10.17
C ASP A 336 8.20 -11.31 10.87
N ALA A 337 8.89 -10.37 10.23
CA ALA A 337 10.16 -9.76 10.63
C ALA A 337 11.23 -10.79 11.04
N ILE A 338 11.31 -11.91 10.32
CA ILE A 338 12.23 -13.00 10.64
C ILE A 338 13.65 -12.54 10.38
N THR A 339 14.55 -12.88 11.31
CA THR A 339 15.99 -12.76 11.12
C THR A 339 16.59 -14.14 10.84
N ALA A 340 17.69 -14.19 10.10
CA ALA A 340 18.34 -15.44 9.74
C ALA A 340 19.86 -15.34 9.83
N ILE A 341 20.50 -16.49 10.06
CA ILE A 341 21.94 -16.74 9.91
C ILE A 341 22.09 -17.88 8.91
N ILE A 342 22.89 -17.67 7.86
CA ILE A 342 23.22 -18.66 6.84
C ILE A 342 24.75 -18.77 6.76
N SER A 343 25.30 -19.97 6.77
CA SER A 343 26.75 -20.16 6.91
C SER A 343 27.27 -21.34 6.10
N ARG A 344 28.47 -21.18 5.54
CA ARG A 344 29.26 -22.32 5.02
C ARG A 344 30.01 -23.07 6.12
N LEU A 345 30.26 -22.40 7.23
CA LEU A 345 30.89 -22.97 8.41
C LEU A 345 29.84 -23.69 9.24
N SER A 346 30.26 -24.77 9.92
CA SER A 346 29.41 -25.42 10.91
C SER A 346 29.25 -24.50 12.11
N LEU A 347 28.00 -24.14 12.43
CA LEU A 347 27.67 -23.38 13.62
C LEU A 347 26.97 -24.28 14.64
N GLU A 348 27.11 -23.92 15.91
CA GLU A 348 26.58 -24.66 17.07
C GLU A 348 25.54 -23.82 17.82
N ASP A 349 24.83 -24.46 18.76
CA ASP A 349 23.93 -23.82 19.71
C ASP A 349 22.95 -22.78 19.13
N PRO A 350 22.12 -23.16 18.13
CA PRO A 350 21.12 -22.25 17.58
C PRO A 350 20.15 -21.80 18.67
N THR A 351 20.03 -20.49 18.87
CA THR A 351 19.16 -19.88 19.88
C THR A 351 18.59 -18.56 19.38
N GLU A 352 17.82 -17.88 20.21
CA GLU A 352 17.20 -16.62 19.86
C GLU A 352 17.31 -15.60 21.00
N PHE A 353 17.50 -14.34 20.64
CA PHE A 353 17.29 -13.22 21.57
C PHE A 353 15.94 -12.60 21.32
N VAL A 354 15.09 -12.55 22.35
CA VAL A 354 13.78 -11.89 22.27
C VAL A 354 13.87 -10.52 22.91
N CYS A 355 13.53 -9.49 22.15
CA CYS A 355 13.40 -8.15 22.66
C CYS A 355 11.99 -7.59 22.43
N GLU A 356 11.53 -6.80 23.38
CA GLU A 356 10.34 -5.99 23.23
C GLU A 356 10.73 -4.52 23.39
N ALA A 357 10.44 -3.71 22.38
CA ALA A 357 10.56 -2.26 22.47
C ALA A 357 9.33 -1.63 21.80
N ASN A 358 8.73 -0.62 22.44
CA ASN A 358 7.56 0.09 21.91
C ASN A 358 6.39 -0.81 21.52
N LYS A 359 6.13 -1.89 22.29
CA LYS A 359 5.12 -2.93 22.00
C LYS A 359 5.36 -3.74 20.73
N LYS A 360 6.55 -3.64 20.13
CA LYS A 360 7.01 -4.50 19.05
C LYS A 360 7.93 -5.55 19.63
N VAL A 361 7.56 -6.80 19.47
CA VAL A 361 8.43 -7.93 19.74
C VAL A 361 9.29 -8.18 18.50
N ARG A 362 10.59 -8.42 18.71
CA ARG A 362 11.52 -8.91 17.69
C ARG A 362 12.31 -10.08 18.27
N GLN A 363 12.71 -10.95 17.37
CA GLN A 363 13.47 -12.15 17.67
C GLN A 363 14.69 -12.17 16.77
N PHE A 364 15.86 -12.30 17.36
CA PHE A 364 17.15 -12.27 16.67
C PHE A 364 17.72 -13.68 16.65
N ALA A 365 17.93 -14.23 15.45
CA ALA A 365 18.59 -15.51 15.25
C ALA A 365 20.02 -15.42 15.77
N ALA A 366 20.41 -16.39 16.60
CA ALA A 366 21.73 -16.47 17.20
C ALA A 366 22.33 -17.87 16.99
N ALA A 367 23.65 -17.92 16.81
CA ALA A 367 24.40 -19.16 16.70
C ALA A 367 25.83 -18.96 17.18
N ARG A 368 26.53 -20.05 17.51
CA ARG A 368 27.90 -20.00 18.00
C ARG A 368 28.88 -20.53 16.95
N PHE A 369 29.97 -19.80 16.74
CA PHE A 369 31.14 -20.22 15.97
C PHE A 369 32.35 -20.21 16.91
N ASP A 370 32.92 -21.38 17.20
CA ASP A 370 33.92 -21.55 18.26
C ASP A 370 33.42 -20.93 19.59
N ASP A 371 34.14 -19.97 20.17
CA ASP A 371 33.74 -19.25 21.40
C ASP A 371 33.04 -17.90 21.12
N THR A 372 32.65 -17.66 19.87
CA THR A 372 32.04 -16.40 19.40
C THR A 372 30.56 -16.58 19.11
N TRP A 373 29.72 -15.81 19.77
CA TRP A 373 28.31 -15.70 19.42
C TRP A 373 28.12 -14.81 18.19
N ILE A 374 27.25 -15.22 17.29
CA ILE A 374 26.85 -14.47 16.10
C ILE A 374 25.35 -14.22 16.18
N LEU A 375 24.93 -12.97 15.99
CA LEU A 375 23.54 -12.55 16.12
C LEU A 375 23.09 -11.71 14.91
N SER A 376 21.97 -12.09 14.30
CA SER A 376 21.30 -11.28 13.27
C SER A 376 20.33 -10.29 13.92
N VAL A 377 20.63 -8.99 13.84
CA VAL A 377 19.92 -7.93 14.58
C VAL A 377 18.94 -7.16 13.69
N HIS A 378 17.72 -6.92 14.17
CA HIS A 378 16.76 -6.00 13.53
C HIS A 378 16.05 -5.15 14.59
N ILE A 379 16.61 -3.98 14.91
CA ILE A 379 16.12 -3.13 16.00
C ILE A 379 14.74 -2.53 15.62
N PRO A 380 13.74 -2.54 16.51
CA PRO A 380 12.46 -1.88 16.23
C PRO A 380 12.61 -0.37 16.02
N HIS A 381 12.07 0.17 14.93
CA HIS A 381 11.89 1.63 14.78
C HIS A 381 11.10 2.24 15.96
N ALA A 382 11.49 3.47 16.34
CA ALA A 382 10.70 4.28 17.27
C ALA A 382 9.40 4.79 16.63
N LYS A 383 8.52 5.36 17.47
CA LYS A 383 7.32 6.06 16.97
C LYS A 383 7.76 7.18 16.01
N HIS A 384 7.09 7.30 14.86
CA HIS A 384 7.36 8.28 13.80
C HIS A 384 8.64 8.08 13.00
N GLY A 385 9.27 6.90 13.03
CA GLY A 385 10.40 6.60 12.14
C GLY A 385 11.69 7.34 12.50
N ALA A 386 11.77 7.96 13.67
CA ALA A 386 13.02 8.54 14.17
C ALA A 386 14.00 7.44 14.60
N CYS A 387 15.28 7.62 14.29
CA CYS A 387 16.38 6.88 14.91
C CYS A 387 16.26 6.99 16.43
N ASN A 388 16.47 5.87 17.13
CA ASN A 388 16.52 5.90 18.59
C ASN A 388 17.74 5.12 19.06
N GLU A 389 18.86 5.82 19.04
CA GLU A 389 20.16 5.35 19.48
C GLU A 389 20.10 4.85 20.93
N ASP A 390 19.26 5.44 21.79
CA ASP A 390 19.09 5.01 23.19
C ASP A 390 18.46 3.62 23.28
N ILE A 391 17.39 3.37 22.51
CA ILE A 391 16.75 2.04 22.46
C ILE A 391 17.72 1.01 21.89
N ALA A 392 18.39 1.32 20.78
CA ALA A 392 19.36 0.41 20.16
C ALA A 392 20.52 0.10 21.12
N SER A 393 21.08 1.11 21.79
CA SER A 393 22.19 0.94 22.73
C SER A 393 21.78 0.14 23.97
N ALA A 394 20.65 0.47 24.59
CA ALA A 394 20.16 -0.25 25.76
C ALA A 394 19.82 -1.72 25.44
N LEU A 395 19.30 -1.98 24.25
CA LEU A 395 19.06 -3.34 23.78
C LEU A 395 20.38 -4.09 23.58
N LEU A 396 21.37 -3.45 22.96
CA LEU A 396 22.68 -4.04 22.72
C LEU A 396 23.42 -4.38 24.01
N GLU A 397 23.33 -3.54 25.04
CA GLU A 397 23.86 -3.86 26.38
C GLU A 397 23.22 -5.11 26.98
N ARG A 398 21.90 -5.28 26.79
CA ARG A 398 21.18 -6.48 27.25
C ARG A 398 21.63 -7.73 26.49
N VAL A 399 21.79 -7.62 25.17
CA VAL A 399 22.32 -8.71 24.33
C VAL A 399 23.72 -9.09 24.80
N ALA A 400 24.63 -8.12 24.91
CA ALA A 400 26.00 -8.35 25.36
C ALA A 400 26.03 -9.00 26.75
N THR A 401 25.22 -8.52 27.69
CA THR A 401 25.11 -9.10 29.04
C THR A 401 24.64 -10.56 29.02
N GLN A 402 23.76 -10.93 28.09
CA GLN A 402 23.28 -12.30 27.97
C GLN A 402 24.34 -13.22 27.34
N PHE A 403 24.87 -12.85 26.17
CA PHE A 403 25.71 -13.75 25.39
C PHE A 403 27.19 -13.77 25.82
N LEU A 404 27.71 -12.68 26.40
CA LEU A 404 29.10 -12.66 26.93
C LEU A 404 29.23 -13.37 28.28
N ARG A 405 28.12 -13.75 28.94
CA ARG A 405 28.18 -14.66 30.10
C ARG A 405 28.51 -16.08 29.68
N ASP A 406 28.08 -16.45 28.48
CA ASP A 406 28.11 -17.82 27.96
C ASP A 406 29.14 -17.99 26.81
N GLY A 407 29.92 -16.95 26.51
CA GLY A 407 30.94 -16.97 25.44
C GLY A 407 32.02 -15.90 25.65
N ASN A 408 33.12 -16.03 24.91
CA ASN A 408 34.27 -15.11 25.02
C ASN A 408 34.10 -13.85 24.16
N SER A 409 33.30 -13.93 23.10
CA SER A 409 33.03 -12.77 22.26
C SER A 409 31.64 -12.85 21.61
N LEU A 410 31.15 -11.70 21.14
CA LEU A 410 29.85 -11.56 20.49
C LEU A 410 29.97 -10.67 19.27
N ILE A 411 29.38 -11.09 18.16
CA ILE A 411 29.25 -10.33 16.92
C ILE A 411 27.77 -10.14 16.62
N CYS A 412 27.35 -8.88 16.56
CA CYS A 412 26.00 -8.46 16.18
C CYS A 412 26.05 -7.84 14.78
N ALA A 413 25.35 -8.41 13.80
CA ALA A 413 25.31 -7.92 12.44
C ALA A 413 23.86 -7.73 11.99
N GLY A 414 23.52 -6.56 11.46
CA GLY A 414 22.15 -6.31 11.01
C GLY A 414 21.76 -4.85 10.86
N ASP A 415 20.45 -4.65 10.85
CA ASP A 415 19.79 -3.35 10.76
C ASP A 415 19.55 -2.79 12.16
N TRP A 416 20.24 -1.69 12.47
CA TRP A 416 20.17 -1.01 13.75
C TRP A 416 19.05 0.01 13.85
N ASN A 417 18.42 0.37 12.72
CA ASN A 417 17.40 1.43 12.62
C ASN A 417 17.77 2.73 13.37
N ALA A 418 19.08 2.99 13.45
CA ALA A 418 19.74 4.10 14.13
C ALA A 418 21.17 4.24 13.59
N ASP A 419 21.82 5.38 13.80
CA ASP A 419 23.22 5.55 13.41
C ASP A 419 24.12 4.58 14.18
N VAL A 420 24.60 3.55 13.47
CA VAL A 420 25.38 2.45 14.07
C VAL A 420 26.67 2.96 14.71
N ARG A 421 27.19 4.11 14.26
CA ARG A 421 28.37 4.77 14.84
C ARG A 421 28.09 5.33 16.23
N VAL A 422 26.85 5.77 16.48
CA VAL A 422 26.44 6.24 17.81
C VAL A 422 26.21 5.03 18.72
N VAL A 423 25.50 4.02 18.23
CA VAL A 423 25.20 2.78 18.97
C VAL A 423 26.47 2.06 19.41
N SER A 424 27.46 1.91 18.51
CA SER A 424 28.73 1.26 18.84
C SER A 424 29.54 2.03 19.87
N ARG A 425 29.54 3.37 19.82
CA ARG A 425 30.24 4.22 20.79
C ARG A 425 29.63 4.12 22.18
N ALA A 426 28.30 4.12 22.27
CA ALA A 426 27.58 4.00 23.53
C ALA A 426 27.80 2.62 24.19
N SER A 427 27.72 1.56 23.39
CA SER A 427 27.90 0.17 23.86
C SER A 427 29.36 -0.26 24.04
N ARG A 428 30.33 0.56 23.62
CA ARG A 428 31.78 0.26 23.62
C ARG A 428 32.17 -0.96 22.78
N GLY A 429 31.33 -1.34 21.81
CA GLY A 429 31.68 -2.35 20.82
C GLY A 429 32.64 -1.82 19.76
N GLN A 430 33.37 -2.72 19.10
CA GLN A 430 34.18 -2.43 17.93
C GLN A 430 33.29 -2.45 16.69
N LEU A 431 33.20 -1.31 15.99
CA LEU A 431 32.40 -1.16 14.78
C LEU A 431 33.15 -1.60 13.53
N PHE A 432 32.46 -2.34 12.68
CA PHE A 432 32.80 -2.64 11.30
C PHE A 432 31.58 -2.27 10.44
N ALA A 433 31.68 -1.18 9.69
CA ALA A 433 30.61 -0.70 8.83
C ALA A 433 31.18 0.17 7.70
N PRO A 434 30.49 0.26 6.56
CA PRO A 434 30.80 1.25 5.54
C PRO A 434 30.78 2.69 6.10
N SER A 435 31.57 3.57 5.49
CA SER A 435 31.61 5.00 5.82
C SER A 435 30.34 5.77 5.38
N GLY A 436 29.66 5.26 4.36
CA GLY A 436 28.49 5.89 3.72
C GLY A 436 27.13 5.37 4.19
N GLU A 437 26.09 5.77 3.48
CA GLU A 437 24.72 5.31 3.70
C GLU A 437 24.58 3.82 3.38
N THR A 438 23.84 3.10 4.21
CA THR A 438 23.50 1.67 4.00
C THR A 438 22.01 1.45 3.75
N GLN A 439 21.19 2.50 3.85
CA GLN A 439 19.80 2.53 3.43
C GLN A 439 19.50 3.80 2.62
N PHE A 440 18.51 3.76 1.72
CA PHE A 440 18.06 4.95 0.98
C PHE A 440 17.78 6.14 1.92
N MET A 441 18.43 7.27 1.63
CA MET A 441 18.10 8.59 2.16
C MET A 441 18.24 8.74 3.69
N THR A 442 19.12 7.97 4.33
CA THR A 442 19.35 8.10 5.78
C THR A 442 20.41 9.15 6.14
N GLY A 443 21.36 9.45 5.24
CA GLY A 443 22.49 10.34 5.55
C GLY A 443 23.59 9.72 6.44
N HIS A 444 23.42 8.46 6.87
CA HIS A 444 24.34 7.74 7.77
C HIS A 444 24.17 6.22 7.65
N PRO A 445 25.19 5.42 8.03
CA PRO A 445 25.06 3.97 8.09
C PRO A 445 24.11 3.55 9.22
N ILE A 446 23.10 2.76 8.88
CA ILE A 446 22.18 2.14 9.84
C ILE A 446 22.36 0.62 9.90
N ASP A 447 22.89 0.00 8.85
CA ASP A 447 23.40 -1.36 8.87
C ASP A 447 24.88 -1.39 9.27
N GLY A 448 25.26 -2.36 10.09
CA GLY A 448 26.64 -2.53 10.52
C GLY A 448 26.89 -3.80 11.34
N VAL A 449 28.17 -4.10 11.56
CA VAL A 449 28.62 -5.21 12.39
C VAL A 449 29.34 -4.66 13.62
N ILE A 450 28.93 -5.07 14.81
CA ILE A 450 29.54 -4.67 16.08
C ILE A 450 30.06 -5.90 16.80
N LYS A 451 31.35 -5.90 17.16
CA LYS A 451 32.00 -6.94 17.96
C LYS A 451 32.16 -6.49 19.42
N PHE A 452 31.93 -7.42 20.34
CA PHE A 452 32.21 -7.32 21.77
C PHE A 452 33.18 -8.43 22.18
N SER A 453 34.00 -8.15 23.20
CA SER A 453 34.99 -9.06 23.75
C SER A 453 35.19 -8.79 25.24
#